data_AF-A0A8K0D3Y8-F1
#
_entry.id   AF-A0A8K0D3Y8-F1
#
_cell.length_a   1.000
_cell.length_b   1.000
_cell.length_c   1.000
_cell.angle_alpha   90.00
_cell.angle_beta   90.00
_cell.angle_gamma   90.00
#
_symmetry.space_group_name_H-M   'P 1'
#
loop_
_entity.id
_entity.type
_entity.pdbx_description
1 polymer ?
#
loop_
_entity_poly.entity_id
_entity_poly.type
_entity_poly.pdbx_seq_one_letter_code
_entity_poly.pdbx_strand_id
1 'polypeptide(L)'
;MKKQGLKWTPAVPLRRPDNIISSKVRENGEKGFIPSYENEPKINMNFIMSHEYLRIWLKERTVYEIDTYSKQDVEAGAGDIKRRFVQRYMSKSRNKGKERILPPIKLKRFAKASSKVDNKRSKNDEKKENKENEKEAVENGA
;
A
#
# COMPACT_ATOMS: atom_id res chain seq x y z
N MET A 1 -9.49 -28.55 -8.93
CA MET A 1 -8.16 -28.98 -9.43
C MET A 1 -7.78 -28.06 -10.59
N LYS A 2 -6.64 -27.37 -10.54
CA LYS A 2 -6.21 -26.45 -11.61
C LYS A 2 -5.71 -27.28 -12.80
N LYS A 3 -6.32 -27.10 -13.99
CA LYS A 3 -5.85 -27.73 -15.24
C LYS A 3 -4.46 -27.17 -15.56
N GLN A 4 -3.43 -28.01 -15.54
CA GLN A 4 -2.10 -27.61 -15.98
C GLN A 4 -2.14 -27.47 -17.51
N GLY A 5 -1.80 -26.29 -18.01
CA GLY A 5 -1.73 -26.02 -19.45
C GLY A 5 -0.68 -26.90 -20.13
N LEU A 6 -0.94 -27.27 -21.37
CA LEU A 6 -0.05 -28.09 -22.19
C LEU A 6 1.30 -27.38 -22.34
N LYS A 7 2.35 -27.92 -21.71
CA LYS A 7 3.72 -27.41 -21.84
C LYS A 7 4.38 -28.12 -23.01
N TRP A 8 4.57 -27.39 -24.11
CA TRP A 8 5.41 -27.86 -25.20
C TRP A 8 6.82 -28.12 -24.66
N THR A 9 7.27 -29.36 -24.79
CA THR A 9 8.63 -29.78 -24.46
C THR A 9 9.35 -30.07 -25.77
N PRO A 10 10.56 -29.50 -26.00
CA PRO A 10 11.29 -29.75 -27.24
C PRO A 10 11.64 -31.24 -27.34
N ALA A 11 11.55 -31.80 -28.55
CA ALA A 11 11.91 -33.19 -28.81
C ALA A 11 13.42 -33.40 -28.55
N VAL A 12 13.75 -34.43 -27.77
CA VAL A 12 15.13 -34.89 -27.58
C VAL A 12 15.54 -35.69 -28.82
N PRO A 13 16.75 -35.50 -29.38
CA PRO A 13 17.21 -36.29 -30.51
C PRO A 13 17.25 -37.78 -30.13
N LEU A 14 16.54 -38.62 -30.90
CA LEU A 14 16.51 -40.08 -30.71
C LEU A 14 17.83 -40.75 -31.12
N ARG A 15 18.56 -40.13 -32.06
CA ARG A 15 19.84 -40.63 -32.58
C ARG A 15 21.00 -39.93 -31.89
N ARG A 16 22.09 -40.69 -31.68
CA ARG A 16 23.36 -40.12 -31.22
C ARG A 16 23.81 -39.03 -32.21
N PRO A 17 24.26 -37.86 -31.73
CA PRO A 17 24.82 -36.86 -32.60
C PRO A 17 26.05 -37.44 -33.28
N ASP A 18 26.05 -37.40 -34.59
CA ASP A 18 27.21 -37.54 -35.42
C ASP A 18 28.09 -36.34 -35.15
N ASN A 19 29.15 -36.52 -34.35
CA ASN A 19 30.14 -35.50 -33.97
C ASN A 19 30.98 -34.99 -35.17
N ILE A 20 30.38 -34.93 -36.35
CA ILE A 20 30.97 -34.44 -37.59
C ILE A 20 31.01 -32.92 -37.48
N ILE A 21 32.19 -32.42 -37.16
CA ILE A 21 32.44 -30.99 -37.11
C ILE A 21 32.80 -30.55 -38.53
N SER A 22 31.93 -29.75 -39.16
CA SER A 22 32.06 -29.37 -40.57
C SER A 22 33.25 -28.44 -40.89
N SER A 23 33.97 -27.95 -39.87
CA SER A 23 35.15 -27.10 -40.06
C SER A 23 36.12 -27.17 -38.87
N LYS A 24 37.44 -27.20 -39.15
CA LYS A 24 38.51 -27.13 -38.14
C LYS A 24 38.40 -25.91 -37.21
N VAL A 25 37.80 -24.82 -37.71
CA VAL A 25 37.50 -23.60 -36.95
C VAL A 25 36.57 -23.88 -35.77
N ARG A 26 35.56 -24.75 -35.95
CA ARG A 26 34.68 -25.20 -34.86
C ARG A 26 35.37 -26.19 -33.90
N GLU A 27 36.33 -27.00 -34.39
CA GLU A 27 37.12 -27.89 -33.53
C GLU A 27 38.01 -27.11 -32.56
N ASN A 28 38.59 -26.00 -33.02
CA ASN A 28 39.45 -25.13 -32.20
C ASN A 28 38.66 -24.21 -31.26
N GLY A 29 37.33 -24.23 -31.28
CA GLY A 29 36.49 -23.31 -30.52
C GLY A 29 36.59 -21.85 -30.97
N GLU A 30 37.23 -21.61 -32.12
CA GLU A 30 37.30 -20.29 -32.74
C GLU A 30 35.92 -19.98 -33.31
N LYS A 31 35.18 -19.15 -32.59
CA LYS A 31 34.00 -18.50 -33.17
C LYS A 31 34.52 -17.67 -34.35
N GLY A 32 33.91 -17.84 -35.53
CA GLY A 32 34.33 -17.17 -36.76
C GLY A 32 34.17 -15.64 -36.68
N PHE A 33 33.71 -15.00 -37.75
CA PHE A 33 33.43 -13.58 -37.71
C PHE A 33 32.36 -13.27 -36.63
N ILE A 34 32.80 -12.64 -35.53
CA ILE A 34 31.92 -12.06 -34.51
C ILE A 34 31.78 -10.58 -34.86
N PRO A 35 30.57 -10.09 -35.18
CA PRO A 35 30.35 -8.67 -35.40
C PRO A 35 30.74 -7.85 -34.16
N SER A 36 31.31 -6.66 -34.35
CA SER A 36 31.80 -5.81 -33.26
C SER A 36 30.73 -5.47 -32.21
N TYR A 37 29.46 -5.38 -32.61
CA TYR A 37 28.33 -5.11 -31.73
C TYR A 37 27.96 -6.26 -30.77
N GLU A 38 28.48 -7.49 -30.97
CA GLU A 38 28.31 -8.56 -29.98
C GLU A 38 29.24 -8.38 -28.76
N ASN A 39 30.36 -7.68 -28.95
CA ASN A 39 31.32 -7.39 -27.88
C ASN A 39 30.92 -6.15 -27.06
N GLU A 40 29.96 -5.36 -27.56
CA GLU A 40 29.44 -4.21 -26.84
C GLU A 40 28.58 -4.68 -25.65
N PRO A 41 28.76 -4.10 -24.45
CA PRO A 41 27.91 -4.42 -23.32
C PRO A 41 26.47 -4.07 -23.70
N LYS A 42 25.60 -5.09 -23.75
CA LYS A 42 24.17 -4.87 -24.00
C LYS A 42 23.64 -3.88 -22.98
N ILE A 43 23.15 -2.75 -23.47
CA ILE A 43 22.49 -1.76 -22.63
C ILE A 43 21.34 -2.46 -21.92
N ASN A 44 21.39 -2.50 -20.58
CA ASN A 44 20.33 -3.10 -19.79
C ASN A 44 19.13 -2.15 -19.74
N MET A 45 18.28 -2.25 -20.77
CA MET A 45 17.09 -1.41 -20.91
C MET A 45 16.18 -1.49 -19.68
N ASN A 46 16.09 -2.66 -19.02
CA ASN A 46 15.30 -2.81 -17.80
C ASN A 46 15.82 -1.93 -16.66
N PHE A 47 17.14 -1.82 -16.54
CA PHE A 47 17.79 -0.95 -15.55
C PHE A 47 17.53 0.52 -15.87
N ILE A 48 17.67 0.95 -17.13
CA ILE A 48 17.37 2.34 -17.52
C ILE A 48 15.92 2.70 -17.21
N MET A 49 14.98 1.82 -17.58
CA MET A 49 13.55 2.05 -17.36
C MET A 49 13.20 2.08 -15.87
N SER A 50 13.84 1.27 -15.02
CA SER A 50 13.60 1.33 -13.57
C SER A 50 14.04 2.65 -12.95
N HIS A 51 15.12 3.25 -13.46
CA HIS A 51 15.60 4.56 -12.99
C HIS A 51 14.66 5.69 -13.41
N GLU A 52 14.18 5.67 -14.66
CA GLU A 52 13.19 6.66 -15.11
C GLU A 52 11.87 6.54 -14.35
N TYR A 53 11.41 5.31 -14.08
CA TYR A 53 10.23 5.09 -13.23
C TYR A 53 10.42 5.65 -11.81
N LEU A 54 11.57 5.35 -11.18
CA LEU A 54 11.89 5.87 -9.85
C LEU A 54 11.89 7.40 -9.81
N ARG A 55 12.43 8.03 -10.86
CA ARG A 55 12.48 9.49 -10.99
C ARG A 55 11.07 10.10 -11.12
N ILE A 56 10.19 9.47 -11.90
CA ILE A 56 8.78 9.89 -12.02
C ILE A 56 8.08 9.75 -10.66
N TRP A 57 8.23 8.59 -10.01
CA TRP A 57 7.63 8.31 -8.71
C TRP A 57 8.05 9.32 -7.63
N LEU A 58 9.32 9.70 -7.57
CA LEU A 58 9.79 10.70 -6.60
C LEU A 58 9.14 12.07 -6.81
N LYS A 59 8.96 12.49 -8.07
CA LYS A 59 8.23 13.73 -8.38
C LYS A 59 6.78 13.66 -7.92
N GLU A 60 6.08 12.58 -8.24
CA GLU A 60 4.68 12.41 -7.84
C GLU A 60 4.52 12.32 -6.32
N ARG A 61 5.42 11.59 -5.63
CA ARG A 61 5.45 11.52 -4.17
C ARG A 61 5.60 12.91 -3.55
N THR A 62 6.52 13.75 -4.05
CA THR A 62 6.70 15.10 -3.49
C THR A 62 5.44 15.96 -3.61
N VAL A 63 4.72 15.87 -4.74
CA VAL A 63 3.43 16.57 -4.92
C VAL A 63 2.38 16.03 -3.96
N TYR A 64 2.29 14.71 -3.81
CA TYR A 64 1.34 14.07 -2.91
C TYR A 64 1.61 14.40 -1.43
N GLU A 65 2.88 14.43 -1.01
CA GLU A 65 3.26 14.83 0.35
C GLU A 65 2.85 16.28 0.64
N ILE A 66 3.11 17.21 -0.28
CA ILE A 66 2.67 18.61 -0.14
C ILE A 66 1.13 18.69 -0.04
N ASP A 67 0.40 17.96 -0.88
CA ASP A 67 -1.07 17.95 -0.87
C ASP A 67 -1.70 17.30 0.37
N THR A 68 -1.00 16.36 1.01
CA THR A 68 -1.50 15.66 2.20
C THR A 68 -1.17 16.41 3.48
N TYR A 69 0.05 16.92 3.62
CA TYR A 69 0.45 17.68 4.81
C TYR A 69 -0.17 19.08 4.83
N SER A 70 -0.40 19.72 3.67
CA SER A 70 -1.17 20.98 3.61
C SER A 70 -2.61 20.81 4.10
N LYS A 71 -3.24 19.65 3.88
CA LYS A 71 -4.58 19.36 4.42
C LYS A 71 -4.56 19.15 5.93
N GLN A 72 -3.53 18.49 6.46
CA GLN A 72 -3.38 18.29 7.91
C GLN A 72 -3.15 19.61 8.64
N ASP A 73 -2.35 20.52 8.09
CA ASP A 73 -2.14 21.86 8.67
C ASP A 73 -3.41 22.73 8.59
N VAL A 74 -4.19 22.61 7.52
CA VAL A 74 -5.51 23.27 7.39
C VAL A 74 -6.54 22.68 8.37
N GLU A 75 -6.53 21.37 8.60
CA GLU A 75 -7.42 20.71 9.58
C GLU A 75 -7.01 21.02 11.02
N ALA A 76 -5.72 21.08 11.33
CA ALA A 76 -5.20 21.46 12.65
C ALA A 76 -5.41 22.96 12.95
N GLY A 77 -5.27 23.83 11.94
CA GLY A 77 -5.56 25.27 12.04
C GLY A 77 -7.06 25.62 12.01
N ALA A 78 -7.94 24.67 11.68
CA ALA A 78 -9.39 24.89 11.64
C ALA A 78 -10.03 25.10 13.02
N GLY A 79 -9.29 24.91 14.11
CA GLY A 79 -9.73 25.20 15.48
C GLY A 79 -9.91 26.70 15.76
N ASP A 80 -9.21 27.60 15.04
CA ASP A 80 -9.24 29.05 15.30
C ASP A 80 -9.74 29.88 14.11
N ILE A 81 -10.19 29.22 13.03
CA ILE A 81 -10.97 29.91 12.00
C ILE A 81 -12.34 30.18 12.62
N LYS A 82 -12.51 31.39 13.18
CA LYS A 82 -13.81 31.99 13.48
C LYS A 82 -14.59 32.09 12.17
N ARG A 83 -15.25 30.99 11.78
CA ARG A 83 -16.19 30.95 10.67
C ARG A 83 -17.25 31.97 11.00
N ARG A 84 -17.15 33.18 10.42
CA ARG A 84 -18.21 34.17 10.44
C ARG A 84 -19.47 33.42 10.03
N PHE A 85 -20.43 33.33 10.94
CA PHE A 85 -21.67 32.60 10.75
C PHE A 85 -22.40 33.21 9.56
N VAL A 86 -22.16 32.67 8.36
CA VAL A 86 -23.14 32.80 7.30
C VAL A 86 -24.21 31.80 7.66
N GLN A 87 -25.32 32.32 8.19
CA GLN A 87 -26.52 31.57 8.51
C GLN A 87 -27.05 30.95 7.22
N ARG A 88 -26.52 29.79 6.83
CA ARG A 88 -27.11 28.99 5.77
C ARG A 88 -28.42 28.47 6.31
N TYR A 89 -29.52 28.79 5.64
CA TYR A 89 -30.82 28.19 5.89
C TYR A 89 -30.71 26.68 5.67
N MET A 90 -30.38 25.95 6.75
CA MET A 90 -30.42 24.49 6.74
C MET A 90 -31.89 24.10 6.69
N SER A 91 -32.33 23.59 5.54
CA SER A 91 -33.63 22.93 5.46
C SER A 91 -33.62 21.79 6.48
N LYS A 92 -34.60 21.80 7.40
CA LYS A 92 -34.74 20.79 8.44
C LYS A 92 -34.96 19.44 7.75
N SER A 93 -33.90 18.63 7.64
CA SER A 93 -34.04 17.23 7.24
C SER A 93 -34.95 16.54 8.24
N ARG A 94 -36.13 16.11 7.79
CA ARG A 94 -37.19 15.50 8.61
C ARG A 94 -36.82 14.15 9.26
N ASN A 95 -35.59 13.65 9.05
CA ASN A 95 -35.19 12.29 9.40
C ASN A 95 -34.12 12.19 10.50
N LYS A 96 -34.06 13.15 11.43
CA LYS A 96 -33.15 13.09 12.62
C LYS A 96 -33.67 12.21 13.78
N GLY A 97 -34.64 11.32 13.54
CA GLY A 97 -35.34 10.60 14.62
C GLY A 97 -35.07 9.09 14.72
N LYS A 98 -34.30 8.50 13.81
CA LYS A 98 -34.06 7.04 13.81
C LYS A 98 -32.62 6.73 13.43
N GLU A 99 -31.72 6.89 14.39
CA GLU A 99 -30.42 6.21 14.33
C GLU A 99 -30.71 4.71 14.26
N ARG A 100 -30.40 4.09 13.12
CA ARG A 100 -30.52 2.65 12.99
C ARG A 100 -29.42 2.05 13.86
N ILE A 101 -29.77 1.52 15.03
CA ILE A 101 -28.87 0.72 15.86
C ILE A 101 -28.54 -0.53 15.05
N LEU A 102 -27.43 -0.49 14.32
CA LEU A 102 -26.93 -1.63 13.58
C LEU A 102 -26.39 -2.64 14.59
N PRO A 103 -26.73 -3.94 14.46
CA PRO A 103 -26.16 -4.94 15.35
C PRO A 103 -24.65 -5.02 15.14
N PRO A 104 -23.88 -5.28 16.21
CA PRO A 104 -22.43 -5.40 16.11
C PRO A 104 -22.07 -6.58 15.18
N ILE A 105 -21.23 -6.31 14.19
CA ILE A 105 -20.78 -7.31 13.21
C ILE A 105 -19.83 -8.28 13.90
N LYS A 106 -20.35 -9.46 14.28
CA LYS A 106 -19.52 -10.57 14.79
C LYS A 106 -19.05 -11.43 13.62
N LEU A 107 -17.80 -11.25 13.21
CA LEU A 107 -17.18 -12.06 12.16
C LEU A 107 -16.73 -13.42 12.72
N LYS A 108 -17.35 -14.53 12.28
CA LYS A 108 -17.02 -15.90 12.73
C LYS A 108 -15.53 -16.25 12.55
N ARG A 109 -14.87 -15.68 11.53
CA ARG A 109 -13.45 -15.88 11.24
C ARG A 109 -12.52 -15.39 12.36
N PHE A 110 -12.94 -14.42 13.15
CA PHE A 110 -12.12 -13.79 14.20
C PHE A 110 -12.55 -14.17 15.63
N ALA A 111 -13.54 -15.04 15.80
CA ALA A 111 -14.06 -15.41 17.13
C ALA A 111 -13.04 -16.12 18.04
N LYS A 112 -11.99 -16.74 17.46
CA LYS A 112 -10.92 -17.43 18.20
C LYS A 112 -9.61 -16.66 18.27
N ALA A 113 -9.54 -15.45 17.69
CA ALA A 113 -8.35 -14.63 17.77
C ALA A 113 -8.40 -13.84 19.09
N SER A 114 -7.55 -14.19 20.05
CA SER A 114 -7.32 -13.34 21.22
C SER A 114 -6.62 -12.06 20.77
N SER A 115 -7.08 -10.91 21.26
CA SER A 115 -6.34 -9.66 21.07
C SER A 115 -4.98 -9.80 21.74
N LYS A 116 -3.89 -9.66 20.98
CA LYS A 116 -2.52 -9.62 21.52
C LYS A 116 -2.22 -8.36 22.34
N VAL A 117 -3.18 -7.43 22.39
CA VAL A 117 -3.06 -6.18 23.14
C VAL A 117 -3.71 -6.39 24.50
N ASP A 118 -2.88 -6.41 25.53
CA ASP A 118 -3.31 -6.26 26.91
C ASP A 118 -3.87 -4.84 27.07
N ASN A 119 -5.20 -4.68 26.99
CA ASN A 119 -5.87 -3.47 27.46
C ASN A 119 -5.86 -3.45 29.01
N LYS A 120 -4.67 -3.40 29.59
CA LYS A 120 -4.45 -3.06 31.00
C LYS A 120 -4.53 -1.55 31.15
N ARG A 121 -5.69 -0.96 30.82
CA ARG A 121 -6.00 0.37 31.36
C ARG A 121 -6.33 0.13 32.83
N SER A 122 -5.53 0.69 33.72
CA SER A 122 -5.71 0.46 35.15
C SER A 122 -7.09 1.00 35.55
N LYS A 123 -7.86 0.25 36.33
CA LYS A 123 -9.16 0.70 36.88
C LYS A 123 -9.06 2.00 37.71
N ASN A 124 -7.84 2.48 37.97
CA ASN A 124 -7.60 3.73 38.67
C ASN A 124 -7.76 4.96 37.78
N ASP A 125 -7.61 4.82 36.45
CA ASP A 125 -7.73 5.96 35.54
C ASP A 125 -9.21 6.34 35.31
N GLU A 126 -10.10 5.35 35.23
CA GLU A 126 -11.57 5.57 35.13
C GLU A 126 -12.15 6.22 36.39
N LYS A 127 -11.55 6.00 37.57
CA LYS A 127 -11.98 6.66 38.82
C LYS A 127 -11.53 8.12 38.93
N LYS A 128 -10.48 8.53 38.23
CA LYS A 128 -10.03 9.94 38.21
C LYS A 128 -10.91 10.79 37.29
N GLU A 129 -11.21 10.30 36.08
CA GLU A 129 -12.11 10.99 35.15
C GLU A 129 -13.50 11.23 35.77
N ASN A 130 -14.05 10.26 36.50
CA ASN A 130 -15.36 10.45 37.15
C ASN A 130 -15.34 11.47 38.31
N LYS A 131 -14.22 11.59 39.04
CA LYS A 131 -14.09 12.58 40.14
C LYS A 131 -13.82 14.00 39.65
N GLU A 132 -13.13 14.16 38.53
CA GLU A 132 -12.92 15.47 37.91
C GLU A 132 -14.21 16.01 37.30
N ASN A 133 -14.98 15.13 36.62
CA ASN A 133 -16.30 15.49 36.09
C ASN A 133 -17.33 15.85 37.17
N GLU A 134 -17.31 15.20 38.35
CA GLU A 134 -18.17 15.56 39.48
C GLU A 134 -17.77 16.91 40.12
N LYS A 135 -16.48 17.25 40.14
CA LYS A 135 -16.01 18.54 40.68
C LYS A 135 -16.34 19.71 39.76
N GLU A 136 -16.17 19.56 38.45
CA GLU A 136 -16.55 20.59 37.47
C GLU A 136 -18.07 20.82 37.42
N ALA A 137 -18.88 19.78 37.67
CA ALA A 137 -20.34 19.93 37.74
C ALA A 137 -20.80 20.71 38.99
N VAL A 138 -20.04 20.66 40.09
CA VAL A 138 -20.33 21.41 41.32
C VAL A 138 -19.86 22.87 41.23
N GLU A 139 -18.72 23.14 40.60
CA GLU A 139 -18.22 24.51 40.38
C GLU A 139 -19.05 25.33 39.38
N ASN A 140 -19.67 24.67 38.39
CA ASN A 140 -20.50 25.34 37.39
C ASN A 140 -22.00 25.43 37.78
N GLY A 141 -22.35 24.97 38.98
CA GLY A 141 -23.74 24.90 39.49
C GLY A 141 -24.02 25.74 40.74
N ALA A 142 -23.09 26.61 41.15
CA ALA A 142 -23.24 27.55 42.27
C ALA A 142 -23.22 29.00 41.80
#